data_AF-A0A945ZDG1-F1
#
_entry.id   AF-A0A945ZDG1-F1
#
_cell.length_a   1.000
_cell.length_b   1.000
_cell.length_c   1.000
_cell.angle_alpha   90.00
_cell.angle_beta   90.00
_cell.angle_gamma   90.00
#
_symmetry.space_group_name_H-M   'P 1'
#
loop_
_entity.id
_entity.type
_entity.pdbx_description
1 polymer ?
#
loop_
_entity_poly.entity_id
_entity_poly.type
_entity_poly.pdbx_seq_one_letter_code
_entity_poly.pdbx_strand_id
1 'polypeptide(L)'
;MFAKDHLSYEAVPLPDRHTMNDSEMSTAAGAFYDVMRKRHSVREFSDRTVSRGVIEDCIRTAGSAPSGANHQPWHFVAISDPTFKHRIREAAEEEERR
;
A
#
# COMPACT_ATOMS: atom_id res chain seq x y z
N MET A 1 -10.97 10.40 -36.69
CA MET A 1 -11.49 11.51 -35.88
C MET A 1 -12.48 10.91 -34.90
N PHE A 2 -12.18 10.89 -33.59
CA PHE A 2 -13.11 10.33 -32.59
C PHE A 2 -14.33 11.26 -32.51
N ALA A 3 -15.47 10.83 -33.06
CA ALA A 3 -16.71 11.59 -33.02
C ALA A 3 -17.26 11.57 -31.59
N LYS A 4 -17.23 12.72 -30.92
CA LYS A 4 -17.78 12.88 -29.55
C LYS A 4 -19.28 12.56 -29.50
N ASP A 5 -19.95 12.63 -30.63
CA ASP A 5 -21.39 12.51 -30.83
C ASP A 5 -21.94 11.12 -30.47
N HIS A 6 -21.06 10.12 -30.27
CA HIS A 6 -21.42 8.75 -29.89
C HIS A 6 -20.85 8.29 -28.54
N LEU A 7 -20.26 9.19 -27.75
CA LEU A 7 -19.78 8.86 -26.41
C LEU A 7 -20.89 9.10 -25.38
N SER A 8 -21.58 8.03 -24.99
CA SER A 8 -22.44 8.04 -23.80
C SER A 8 -21.59 7.79 -22.55
N TYR A 9 -21.58 8.75 -21.63
CA TYR A 9 -21.00 8.57 -20.30
C TYR A 9 -22.08 8.06 -19.33
N GLU A 10 -21.86 6.87 -18.77
CA GLU A 10 -22.62 6.37 -17.64
C GLU A 10 -21.75 6.47 -16.39
N ALA A 11 -22.18 7.28 -15.42
CA ALA A 11 -21.45 7.44 -14.19
C ALA A 11 -21.51 6.13 -13.38
N VAL A 12 -20.35 5.59 -13.01
CA VAL A 12 -20.28 4.44 -12.13
C VAL A 12 -20.67 4.88 -10.71
N PRO A 13 -21.62 4.20 -10.04
CA PRO A 13 -21.97 4.52 -8.66
C PRO A 13 -20.76 4.31 -7.73
N LEU A 14 -20.66 5.14 -6.70
CA LEU A 14 -19.65 5.04 -5.64
C LEU A 14 -20.33 4.53 -4.35
N PRO A 15 -20.64 3.21 -4.26
CA PRO A 15 -21.45 2.66 -3.18
C PRO A 15 -20.77 2.73 -1.80
N ASP A 16 -19.43 2.70 -1.76
CA ASP A 16 -18.64 2.62 -0.52
C ASP A 16 -18.29 3.99 0.06
N ARG A 17 -19.10 5.02 -0.22
CA ARG A 17 -18.86 6.36 0.29
C ARG A 17 -19.12 6.41 1.80
N HIS A 18 -18.06 6.52 2.58
CA HIS A 18 -18.18 6.78 4.01
C HIS A 18 -18.60 8.24 4.24
N THR A 19 -19.80 8.46 4.79
CA THR A 19 -20.25 9.79 5.22
C THR A 19 -19.99 9.96 6.71
N MET A 20 -19.34 11.06 7.09
CA MET A 20 -19.09 11.46 8.48
C MET A 20 -19.51 12.92 8.64
N ASN A 21 -20.04 13.29 9.80
CA ASN A 21 -20.19 14.70 10.16
C ASN A 21 -18.84 15.29 10.61
N ASP A 22 -18.75 16.62 10.71
CA ASP A 22 -17.50 17.32 11.02
C ASP A 22 -16.84 16.87 12.34
N SER A 23 -17.65 16.55 13.35
CA SER A 23 -17.13 16.05 14.63
C SER A 23 -16.53 14.66 14.48
N GLU A 24 -17.23 13.75 13.80
CA GLU A 24 -16.75 12.39 13.51
C GLU A 24 -15.46 12.42 12.65
N MET A 25 -15.43 13.29 11.64
CA MET A 25 -14.25 13.50 10.79
C MET A 25 -13.05 13.96 11.61
N SER A 26 -13.25 14.95 12.49
CA SER A 26 -12.19 15.49 13.35
C SER A 26 -11.63 14.42 14.30
N THR A 27 -12.50 13.62 14.90
CA THR A 27 -12.09 12.50 15.76
C THR A 27 -11.34 11.44 14.98
N ALA A 28 -11.83 11.01 13.82
CA ALA A 28 -11.20 9.98 12.99
C ALA A 28 -9.82 10.43 12.48
N ALA A 29 -9.70 11.68 12.02
CA ALA A 29 -8.44 12.26 11.56
C ALA A 29 -7.41 12.34 12.70
N GLY A 30 -7.80 12.80 13.89
CA GLY A 30 -6.93 12.83 15.06
C GLY A 30 -6.44 11.45 15.47
N ALA A 31 -7.33 10.46 15.52
CA ALA A 31 -6.97 9.08 15.83
C ALA A 31 -5.98 8.48 14.81
N PHE A 32 -6.22 8.72 13.52
CA PHE A 32 -5.30 8.26 12.48
C PHE A 32 -3.93 8.96 12.56
N TYR A 33 -3.91 10.28 12.80
CA TYR A 33 -2.68 11.03 13.04
C TYR A 33 -1.88 10.45 14.21
N ASP A 34 -2.55 10.13 15.33
CA ASP A 34 -1.92 9.53 16.51
C ASP A 34 -1.32 8.15 16.25
N VAL A 35 -1.90 7.37 15.33
CA VAL A 35 -1.31 6.11 14.86
C VAL A 35 -0.09 6.39 13.98
N MET A 36 -0.24 7.27 12.98
CA MET A 36 0.79 7.51 11.97
C MET A 36 2.03 8.20 12.55
N ARG A 37 1.88 9.10 13.53
CA ARG A 37 3.03 9.79 14.15
C ARG A 37 3.94 8.87 14.97
N LYS A 38 3.45 7.69 15.38
CA LYS A 38 4.22 6.69 16.12
C LYS A 38 5.11 5.84 15.20
N ARG A 39 4.93 5.93 13.88
CA ARG A 39 5.71 5.17 12.91
C ARG A 39 7.11 5.76 12.77
N HIS A 40 8.12 4.92 13.00
CA HIS A 40 9.52 5.23 12.74
C HIS A 40 10.12 4.25 11.74
N SER A 41 11.19 4.66 11.05
CA SER A 41 11.99 3.75 10.24
C SER A 41 12.90 2.96 11.18
N VAL A 42 12.56 1.70 11.42
CA VAL A 42 13.32 0.77 12.27
C VAL A 42 14.33 0.01 11.41
N ARG A 43 15.55 -0.20 11.90
CA ARG A 43 16.63 -0.92 11.20
C ARG A 43 17.11 -2.20 11.91
N GLU A 44 16.55 -2.46 13.09
CA GLU A 44 16.82 -3.66 13.90
C GLU A 44 15.50 -4.43 14.07
N PHE A 45 15.44 -5.64 13.52
CA PHE A 45 14.22 -6.45 13.47
C PHE A 45 14.38 -7.74 14.27
N SER A 46 13.32 -8.15 14.97
CA SER A 46 13.23 -9.48 15.57
C SER A 46 13.03 -10.55 14.50
N ASP A 47 13.47 -11.77 14.82
CA ASP A 47 13.24 -13.02 14.08
C ASP A 47 11.82 -13.60 14.25
N ARG A 48 10.97 -12.97 15.07
CA ARG A 48 9.58 -13.39 15.28
C ARG A 48 8.82 -13.44 13.96
N THR A 49 8.17 -14.57 13.70
CA THR A 49 7.35 -14.77 12.50
C THR A 49 6.11 -13.86 12.52
N VAL A 50 5.73 -13.39 11.33
CA VAL A 50 4.48 -12.65 11.10
C VAL A 50 3.55 -13.53 10.28
N SER A 51 2.26 -13.53 10.62
CA SER A 51 1.25 -14.27 9.87
C SER A 51 1.23 -13.81 8.41
N ARG A 52 1.14 -14.77 7.48
CA ARG A 52 1.01 -14.49 6.04
C ARG A 52 -0.18 -13.59 5.74
N GLY A 53 -1.33 -13.80 6.40
CA GLY A 53 -2.53 -12.99 6.21
C GLY A 53 -2.32 -11.51 6.52
N VAL A 54 -1.51 -11.21 7.53
CA VAL A 54 -1.16 -9.81 7.87
C VAL A 54 -0.38 -9.15 6.74
N ILE A 55 0.59 -9.87 6.15
CA ILE A 55 1.37 -9.37 5.00
C ILE A 55 0.47 -9.18 3.77
N GLU A 56 -0.44 -10.13 3.52
CA GLU A 56 -1.39 -10.05 2.41
C GLU A 56 -2.32 -8.84 2.54
N ASP A 57 -2.88 -8.58 3.72
CA ASP A 57 -3.76 -7.43 3.95
C ASP A 57 -3.02 -6.10 3.80
N CYS A 58 -1.77 -6.02 4.25
CA CYS A 58 -0.92 -4.85 3.99
C CYS A 58 -0.72 -4.61 2.49
N ILE A 59 -0.44 -5.67 1.71
CA ILE A 59 -0.25 -5.57 0.26
C ILE A 59 -1.58 -5.20 -0.45
N ARG A 60 -2.70 -5.81 -0.05
CA ARG A 60 -4.04 -5.46 -0.58
C ARG A 60 -4.36 -3.99 -0.32
N THR A 61 -4.05 -3.51 0.87
CA THR A 61 -4.21 -2.09 1.23
C THR A 61 -3.36 -1.20 0.33
N ALA A 62 -2.07 -1.53 0.13
CA ALA A 62 -1.19 -0.76 -0.76
C ALA A 62 -1.69 -0.75 -2.22
N GLY A 63 -2.23 -1.88 -2.69
CA GLY A 63 -2.80 -2.01 -4.04
C GLY A 63 -4.06 -1.18 -4.28
N SER A 64 -4.71 -0.66 -3.22
CA SER A 64 -5.86 0.26 -3.35
C SER A 64 -5.46 1.69 -3.74
N ALA A 65 -4.16 2.00 -3.79
CA ALA A 65 -3.70 3.31 -4.23
C ALA A 65 -4.22 3.65 -5.64
N PRO A 66 -4.51 4.93 -5.94
CA PRO A 66 -4.86 5.32 -7.29
C PRO A 66 -3.65 5.19 -8.21
N SER A 67 -3.89 4.88 -9.49
CA SER A 67 -2.85 4.84 -10.53
C SER A 67 -3.35 5.52 -11.80
N GLY A 68 -2.42 6.09 -12.57
CA GLY A 68 -2.74 6.73 -13.85
C GLY A 68 -3.50 5.76 -14.76
N ALA A 69 -4.66 6.18 -15.26
CA ALA A 69 -5.57 5.34 -16.04
C ALA A 69 -5.91 3.98 -15.41
N ASN A 70 -5.83 3.86 -14.08
CA ASN A 70 -6.01 2.62 -13.33
C ASN A 70 -5.10 1.46 -13.79
N HIS A 71 -3.87 1.75 -14.25
CA HIS A 71 -2.94 0.73 -14.73
C HIS A 71 -2.45 -0.24 -13.65
N GLN A 72 -2.51 0.15 -12.37
CA GLN A 72 -1.97 -0.61 -11.24
C GLN A 72 -0.54 -1.14 -11.50
N PRO A 73 0.42 -0.26 -11.84
CA PRO A 73 1.73 -0.67 -12.36
C PRO A 73 2.70 -1.10 -11.24
N TRP A 74 2.22 -1.88 -10.29
CA TRP A 74 2.99 -2.38 -9.15
C TRP A 74 2.98 -3.91 -9.13
N HIS A 75 4.15 -4.47 -8.80
CA HIS A 75 4.30 -5.89 -8.50
C HIS A 75 4.96 -6.02 -7.12
N PHE A 76 4.23 -6.63 -6.17
CA PHE A 76 4.72 -6.85 -4.82
C PHE A 76 5.28 -8.27 -4.69
N VAL A 77 6.56 -8.39 -4.32
CA VAL A 77 7.22 -9.68 -4.08
C VAL A 77 7.48 -9.83 -2.57
N ALA A 78 6.79 -10.77 -1.93
CA ALA A 78 6.99 -11.10 -0.51
C ALA A 78 7.88 -12.34 -0.38
N ILE A 79 9.02 -12.20 0.31
CA ILE A 79 10.05 -13.24 0.42
C ILE A 79 10.20 -13.68 1.87
N SER A 80 9.81 -14.92 2.17
CA SER A 80 10.00 -15.53 3.50
C SER A 80 11.21 -16.46 3.57
N ASP A 81 11.67 -17.02 2.44
CA ASP A 81 12.76 -17.99 2.38
C ASP A 81 14.08 -17.40 2.90
N PRO A 82 14.70 -17.99 3.95
CA PRO A 82 15.89 -17.44 4.58
C PRO A 82 17.11 -17.49 3.64
N THR A 83 17.25 -18.53 2.83
CA THR A 83 18.36 -18.68 1.88
C THR A 83 18.29 -17.60 0.80
N PHE A 84 17.10 -17.32 0.28
CA PHE A 84 16.89 -16.29 -0.72
C PHE A 84 17.08 -14.89 -0.14
N LYS A 85 16.60 -14.62 1.08
CA LYS A 85 16.88 -13.36 1.78
C LYS A 85 18.37 -13.14 2.02
N HIS A 86 19.12 -14.19 2.35
CA HIS A 86 20.56 -14.10 2.52
C HIS A 86 21.27 -13.70 1.22
N ARG A 87 20.91 -14.32 0.09
CA ARG A 87 21.45 -13.95 -1.23
C ARG A 87 21.17 -12.49 -1.60
N ILE A 88 19.97 -11.98 -1.30
CA ILE A 88 19.63 -10.57 -1.51
C ILE A 88 20.51 -9.66 -0.65
N ARG A 89 20.69 -10.02 0.63
CA ARG A 89 21.52 -9.26 1.57
C ARG A 89 22.96 -9.15 1.06
N GLU A 90 23.58 -10.26 0.67
CA GLU A 90 24.97 -10.25 0.16
C GLU A 90 25.12 -9.34 -1.06
N ALA A 91 24.18 -9.41 -2.01
CA ALA A 91 24.18 -8.56 -3.20
C ALA A 91 24.01 -7.07 -2.86
N ALA A 92 23.12 -6.74 -1.91
CA ALA A 92 22.93 -5.36 -1.46
C ALA A 92 24.16 -4.81 -0.72
N GLU A 93 24.76 -5.58 0.18
CA GLU A 93 25.97 -5.19 0.93
C GLU A 93 27.20 -5.04 0.03
N GLU A 94 27.28 -5.77 -1.08
CA GLU A 94 28.32 -5.61 -2.11
C GLU A 94 28.14 -4.29 -2.88
N GLU A 95 26.91 -3.96 -3.27
CA GLU A 95 26.63 -2.72 -3.99
C GLU A 95 26.89 -1.48 -3.12
N GLU A 96 26.51 -1.51 -1.83
CA GLU A 96 26.75 -0.41 -0.87
C GLU A 96 28.24 -0.15 -0.57
N ARG A 97 29.13 -1.10 -0.88
CA ARG A 97 30.59 -0.95 -0.69
C ARG A 97 31.29 -0.27 -1.87
N ARG A 98 30.61 -0.14 -3.01
CA ARG A 98 31.14 0.50 -4.23
C ARG A 98 30.98 2.02 -4.16
#